data_AF-A0A356SFU2-F1
#
_entry.id   AF-A0A356SFU2-F1
#
_cell.length_a   1.000
_cell.length_b   1.000
_cell.length_c   1.000
_cell.angle_alpha   90.00
_cell.angle_beta   90.00
_cell.angle_gamma   90.00
#
_symmetry.space_group_name_H-M   'P 1'
#
loop_
_entity.id
_entity.type
_entity.pdbx_description
1 polymer ?
#
loop_
_entity_poly.entity_id
_entity_poly.type
_entity_poly.pdbx_seq_one_letter_code
_entity_poly.pdbx_strand_id
1 'polypeptide(L)'
;MFICIVLTVVMPTDIPPSLPANRLRERGEDAILASTVLVLRRGQFGPEVLLLKRNPAANNMASVWMFPGGKVDENDSGCSELDRFRSAAVRELFEEAGISLATSALSGFSHWLTPVGMKRR
;
A
#
# COMPACT_ATOMS: atom_id res chain seq x y z
N MET A 1 21.73 7.19 4.04
CA MET A 1 20.41 7.63 4.56
C MET A 1 19.36 7.10 3.59
N PHE A 2 18.58 6.12 4.04
CA PHE A 2 17.44 5.60 3.27
C PHE A 2 16.24 6.48 3.58
N ILE A 3 15.50 6.90 2.57
CA ILE A 3 14.23 7.59 2.77
C ILE A 3 13.16 6.53 2.53
N CYS A 4 12.36 6.22 3.54
CA CYS A 4 11.28 5.24 3.42
C CYS A 4 9.94 5.98 3.43
N ILE A 5 9.17 5.78 2.37
CA ILE A 5 7.92 6.48 2.12
C ILE A 5 6.78 5.46 2.17
N VAL A 6 5.73 5.73 2.94
CA VAL A 6 4.47 4.97 2.93
C VAL A 6 3.49 5.66 2.00
N LEU A 7 2.97 4.89 1.05
CA LEU A 7 1.83 5.21 0.20
C LEU A 7 0.64 4.39 0.69
N THR A 8 -0.40 5.07 1.15
CA THR A 8 -1.67 4.43 1.53
C THR A 8 -2.58 4.34 0.30
N VAL A 9 -3.12 3.15 0.02
CA VAL A 9 -4.09 2.94 -1.07
C VAL A 9 -5.32 2.23 -0.52
N VAL A 10 -6.50 2.81 -0.77
CA VAL A 10 -7.78 2.28 -0.32
C VAL A 10 -8.58 1.82 -1.55
N MET A 11 -8.90 0.53 -1.59
CA MET A 11 -9.59 -0.12 -2.72
C MET A 11 -11.02 -0.53 -2.31
N PRO A 12 -12.09 -0.07 -2.99
CA PRO A 12 -13.44 -0.52 -2.66
C PRO A 12 -13.63 -2.01 -2.98
N THR A 13 -14.36 -2.74 -2.12
CA THR A 13 -14.91 -4.07 -2.45
C THR A 13 -16.29 -3.91 -3.10
N ASP A 14 -16.67 -4.90 -3.92
CA ASP A 14 -17.74 -4.89 -4.94
C ASP A 14 -18.92 -3.90 -4.76
N ILE A 15 -19.21 -3.11 -5.82
CA ILE A 15 -20.24 -2.04 -5.83
C ILE A 15 -21.38 -2.38 -6.80
N PRO A 16 -22.66 -2.35 -6.38
CA PRO A 16 -23.80 -2.48 -7.30
C PRO A 16 -23.94 -1.25 -8.22
N PRO A 17 -24.36 -1.43 -9.49
CA PRO A 17 -24.37 -0.35 -10.48
C PRO A 17 -25.59 0.54 -10.32
N SER A 18 -25.59 1.47 -9.35
CA SER A 18 -26.36 2.73 -9.36
C SER A 18 -26.30 3.46 -8.02
N LEU A 19 -25.33 4.37 -7.83
CA LEU A 19 -25.45 5.39 -6.78
C LEU A 19 -24.83 6.74 -7.19
N PRO A 20 -25.45 7.87 -6.82
CA PRO A 20 -25.01 9.21 -7.20
C PRO A 20 -23.75 9.68 -6.44
N ALA A 21 -22.93 10.47 -7.14
CA ALA A 21 -21.56 10.86 -6.79
C ALA A 21 -21.36 11.67 -5.49
N ASN A 22 -22.42 12.02 -4.76
CA ASN A 22 -22.32 12.95 -3.61
C ASN A 22 -22.14 12.25 -2.25
N ARG A 23 -21.98 10.91 -2.22
CA ARG A 23 -21.83 10.13 -0.98
C ARG A 23 -20.46 9.46 -0.79
N LEU A 24 -19.44 9.88 -1.56
CA LEU A 24 -18.12 9.22 -1.60
C LEU A 24 -17.26 9.46 -0.36
N ARG A 25 -17.60 10.48 0.43
CA ARG A 25 -16.94 10.79 1.70
C ARG A 25 -17.51 10.02 2.89
N GLU A 26 -18.72 9.46 2.77
CA GLU A 26 -19.42 8.81 3.88
C GLU A 26 -19.32 7.28 3.87
N ARG A 27 -18.71 6.65 2.86
CA ARG A 27 -18.65 5.18 2.73
C ARG A 27 -17.25 4.65 2.45
N GLY A 28 -16.33 4.87 3.40
CA GLY A 28 -15.14 4.05 3.54
C GLY A 28 -15.42 2.65 4.12
N GLU A 29 -16.68 2.32 4.44
CA GLU A 29 -17.07 1.12 5.21
C GLU A 29 -16.70 -0.21 4.53
N ASP A 30 -16.67 -0.27 3.20
CA ASP A 30 -16.37 -1.50 2.45
C ASP A 30 -15.01 -1.46 1.72
N ALA A 31 -14.15 -0.49 2.07
CA ALA A 31 -12.87 -0.35 1.39
C ALA A 31 -11.77 -1.18 2.07
N ILE A 32 -11.09 -2.01 1.28
CA ILE A 32 -9.87 -2.70 1.73
C ILE A 32 -8.75 -1.67 1.84
N LEU A 33 -8.32 -1.46 3.08
CA LEU A 33 -7.14 -0.69 3.41
C LEU A 33 -5.88 -1.46 2.98
N ALA A 34 -5.00 -0.78 2.23
CA ALA A 34 -3.70 -1.31 1.86
C ALA A 34 -2.59 -0.29 2.09
N SER A 35 -1.40 -0.80 2.37
CA SER A 35 -0.18 -0.03 2.59
C SER A 35 0.88 -0.47 1.59
N THR A 36 1.52 0.50 0.94
CA THR A 36 2.62 0.29 0.00
C THR A 36 3.84 1.05 0.52
N VAL A 37 5.02 0.43 0.47
CA VAL A 37 6.27 1.06 0.90
C VAL A 37 7.22 1.29 -0.26
N LEU A 38 7.77 2.51 -0.32
CA LEU A 38 8.85 2.85 -1.22
C LEU A 38 10.12 2.93 -0.37
N VAL A 39 11.04 1.99 -0.58
CA VAL A 39 12.36 2.00 0.05
C VAL A 39 13.32 2.69 -0.91
N LEU A 40 13.73 3.92 -0.57
CA LEU A 40 14.66 4.69 -1.38
C LEU A 40 16.07 4.67 -0.80
N ARG A 41 17.06 4.58 -1.69
CA ARG A 41 18.47 4.80 -1.36
C ARG A 41 19.10 5.81 -2.31
N ARG A 42 20.21 6.41 -1.89
CA ARG A 42 21.05 7.21 -2.77
C ARG A 42 21.92 6.25 -3.60
N GLY A 43 21.80 6.32 -4.92
CA GLY A 43 22.67 5.66 -5.89
C GLY A 43 23.70 6.62 -6.48
N GLN A 44 24.59 6.07 -7.31
CA GLN A 44 25.62 6.84 -8.03
C GLN A 44 25.01 7.88 -8.98
N PHE A 45 23.88 7.56 -9.61
CA PHE A 45 23.27 8.36 -10.68
C PHE A 45 21.94 9.02 -10.27
N GLY A 46 21.58 8.96 -8.99
CA GLY A 46 20.31 9.48 -8.48
C GLY A 46 19.68 8.60 -7.41
N PRO A 47 18.43 8.89 -7.01
CA PRO A 47 17.70 8.02 -6.10
C PRO A 47 17.34 6.69 -6.77
N GLU A 48 17.47 5.60 -6.04
CA GLU A 48 17.06 4.27 -6.46
C GLU A 48 15.96 3.77 -5.52
N VAL A 49 15.00 3.02 -6.06
CA VAL A 49 13.87 2.48 -5.31
C VAL A 49 13.80 0.96 -5.42
N LEU A 50 13.45 0.29 -4.33
CA LEU A 50 13.23 -1.15 -4.32
C LEU A 50 11.93 -1.50 -5.07
N LEU A 51 12.04 -2.41 -6.03
CA LEU A 51 10.91 -3.09 -6.66
C LEU A 51 11.07 -4.59 -6.49
N LEU A 52 9.95 -5.26 -6.26
CA LEU A 52 9.84 -6.71 -6.20
C LEU A 52 9.25 -7.22 -7.50
N LYS A 53 9.73 -8.38 -7.96
CA LYS A 53 9.16 -9.10 -9.09
C LYS A 53 8.35 -10.26 -8.57
N ARG A 54 7.03 -10.25 -8.79
CA ARG A 54 6.17 -11.38 -8.39
C ARG A 54 6.59 -12.65 -9.11
N ASN A 55 6.47 -13.77 -8.38
CA ASN A 55 6.72 -15.10 -8.93
C ASN A 55 5.87 -15.32 -10.21
N PRO A 56 6.46 -15.80 -11.32
CA PRO A 56 5.73 -16.12 -12.54
C PRO A 56 4.54 -17.08 -12.35
N ALA A 57 4.55 -17.90 -11.30
CA ALA A 57 3.49 -18.86 -10.99
C ALA A 57 2.30 -18.26 -10.20
N ALA A 58 2.28 -16.95 -9.93
CA ALA A 58 1.19 -16.32 -9.19
C ALA A 58 -0.10 -16.20 -10.05
N ASN A 59 -1.26 -16.57 -9.48
CA ASN A 59 -2.55 -16.57 -10.18
C ASN A 59 -3.05 -15.18 -10.66
N ASN A 60 -2.47 -14.08 -10.15
CA ASN A 60 -2.77 -12.70 -10.55
C ASN A 60 -1.46 -11.91 -10.68
N MET A 61 -1.33 -11.08 -11.72
CA MET A 61 -0.17 -10.18 -11.98
C MET A 61 1.20 -10.87 -11.99
N ALA A 62 1.31 -12.02 -12.66
CA ALA A 62 2.58 -12.72 -12.84
C ALA A 62 3.62 -11.84 -13.57
N SER A 63 4.88 -11.89 -13.14
CA SER A 63 6.01 -11.18 -13.76
C SER A 63 5.95 -9.65 -13.76
N VAL A 64 5.05 -9.04 -12.99
CA VAL A 64 4.97 -7.58 -12.83
C VAL A 64 5.94 -7.11 -11.74
N TRP A 65 6.56 -5.96 -11.98
CA TRP A 65 7.32 -5.24 -10.98
C TRP A 65 6.40 -4.38 -10.13
N MET A 66 6.50 -4.51 -8.81
CA MET A 66 5.67 -3.79 -7.86
C MET A 66 6.50 -3.29 -6.68
N PHE A 67 5.99 -2.27 -6.01
CA PHE A 67 6.50 -1.92 -4.69
C PHE A 67 6.04 -2.96 -3.66
N PRO A 68 6.84 -3.21 -2.61
CA PRO A 68 6.39 -4.04 -1.50
C PRO A 68 5.15 -3.44 -0.83
N GLY A 69 4.25 -4.30 -0.38
CA GLY A 69 3.06 -3.86 0.33
C GLY A 69 1.87 -4.80 0.18
N GLY A 70 0.85 -4.52 0.98
CA GLY A 70 -0.29 -5.42 1.11
C GLY A 70 -1.42 -4.83 1.94
N LYS A 71 -2.37 -5.70 2.28
CA LYS A 71 -3.57 -5.33 3.04
C LYS A 71 -3.17 -4.97 4.48
N VAL A 72 -3.82 -3.95 5.05
CA VAL A 72 -3.73 -3.67 6.49
C VAL A 72 -4.58 -4.67 7.24
N ASP A 73 -3.98 -5.37 8.19
CA ASP A 73 -4.63 -6.36 9.03
C ASP A 73 -5.20 -5.73 10.32
N GLU A 74 -6.08 -6.44 11.01
CA GLU A 74 -6.58 -6.05 12.33
C GLU A 74 -5.47 -6.09 13.39
N ASN A 75 -4.48 -6.98 13.21
CA ASN A 75 -3.34 -7.12 14.10
C ASN A 75 -2.23 -6.07 13.85
N ASP A 76 -2.34 -5.26 12.80
CA ASP A 76 -1.39 -4.19 12.55
C ASP A 76 -1.54 -3.09 13.62
N SER A 77 -0.50 -2.95 14.44
CA SER A 77 -0.48 -2.11 15.63
C SER A 77 -0.42 -0.61 15.32
N GLY A 78 -0.98 0.22 16.21
CA GLY A 78 -0.92 1.68 16.08
C GLY A 78 -2.09 2.40 16.76
N CYS A 79 -1.86 3.62 17.23
CA CYS A 79 -2.91 4.46 17.82
C CYS A 79 -3.69 5.26 16.77
N SER A 80 -3.12 5.46 15.59
CA SER A 80 -3.75 6.14 14.46
C SER A 80 -3.80 5.23 13.23
N GLU A 81 -4.64 5.55 12.25
CA GLU A 81 -4.64 4.86 10.95
C GLU A 81 -3.25 4.88 10.29
N LEU A 82 -2.54 6.00 10.35
CA LEU A 82 -1.18 6.11 9.81
C LEU A 82 -0.21 5.14 10.49
N ASP A 83 -0.34 4.93 11.79
CA ASP A 83 0.51 3.99 12.51
C ASP A 83 0.20 2.55 12.10
N ARG A 84 -1.08 2.21 11.89
CA ARG A 84 -1.48 0.91 11.35
C ARG A 84 -0.96 0.69 9.92
N PHE A 85 -1.02 1.70 9.06
CA PHE A 85 -0.42 1.65 7.73
C PHE A 85 1.10 1.44 7.78
N ARG A 86 1.80 2.08 8.73
CA ARG A 86 3.24 1.87 8.94
C ARG A 86 3.54 0.46 9.44
N SER A 87 2.75 -0.08 10.36
CA SER A 87 2.85 -1.46 10.83
C SER A 87 2.71 -2.44 9.67
N ALA A 88 1.65 -2.30 8.87
CA ALA A 88 1.41 -3.13 7.70
C ALA A 88 2.56 -3.05 6.69
N ALA A 89 3.04 -1.83 6.40
CA ALA A 89 4.17 -1.63 5.48
C ALA A 89 5.46 -2.34 5.94
N VAL A 90 5.79 -2.27 7.24
CA VAL A 90 6.97 -2.94 7.79
C VAL A 90 6.81 -4.46 7.74
N ARG A 91 5.62 -4.97 8.09
CA ARG A 91 5.32 -6.41 8.05
C ARG A 91 5.45 -6.96 6.63
N GLU A 92 4.77 -6.36 5.67
CA GLU A 92 4.81 -6.78 4.25
C GLU A 92 6.23 -6.66 3.67
N LEU A 93 6.96 -5.59 4.00
CA LEU A 93 8.35 -5.43 3.55
C LEU A 93 9.26 -6.56 4.07
N PHE A 94 9.04 -7.01 5.30
CA PHE A 94 9.77 -8.13 5.87
C PHE A 94 9.36 -9.45 5.20
N GLU A 95 8.07 -9.71 5.02
CA GLU A 95 7.55 -10.93 4.40
C GLU A 95 7.99 -11.09 2.94
N GLU A 96 7.95 -10.00 2.16
CA GLU A 96 8.21 -10.06 0.71
C GLU A 96 9.69 -9.83 0.35
N ALA A 97 10.45 -9.09 1.16
CA ALA A 97 11.84 -8.69 0.85
C ALA A 97 12.86 -8.99 1.95
N GLY A 98 12.44 -9.49 3.12
CA GLY A 98 13.33 -9.76 4.26
C GLY A 98 13.93 -8.51 4.90
N ILE A 99 13.41 -7.31 4.60
CA ILE A 99 13.96 -6.04 5.10
C ILE A 99 13.21 -5.61 6.36
N SER A 100 13.95 -5.45 7.46
CA SER A 100 13.41 -4.97 8.74
C SER A 100 13.65 -3.46 8.90
N LEU A 101 12.59 -2.71 9.21
CA LEU A 101 12.64 -1.28 9.51
C LEU A 101 11.78 -0.95 10.73
N ALA A 102 12.12 0.11 11.46
CA ALA A 102 11.23 0.66 12.48
C ALA A 102 10.09 1.43 11.81
N THR A 103 8.87 1.36 12.35
CA THR A 103 7.71 2.14 11.86
C THR A 103 7.96 3.65 11.89
N SER A 104 8.79 4.13 12.81
CA SER A 104 9.21 5.53 12.90
C SER A 104 10.15 5.98 11.77
N ALA A 105 10.79 5.03 11.06
CA ALA A 105 11.61 5.34 9.89
C ALA A 105 10.77 5.64 8.64
N LEU A 106 9.45 5.38 8.70
CA LEU A 106 8.53 5.54 7.58
C LEU A 106 7.82 6.89 7.65
N SER A 107 7.93 7.68 6.59
CA SER A 107 7.21 8.95 6.43
C SER A 107 5.97 8.75 5.57
N GLY A 108 4.82 9.29 6.00
CA GLY A 108 3.62 9.33 5.16
C GLY A 108 3.82 10.29 4.00
N PHE A 109 3.50 9.87 2.77
CA PHE A 109 3.70 10.68 1.56
C PHE A 109 2.42 10.96 0.80
N SER A 110 1.53 9.97 0.68
CA SER A 110 0.30 10.09 -0.08
C SER A 110 -0.76 9.12 0.45
N HIS A 111 -2.02 9.54 0.33
CA HIS A 111 -3.20 8.75 0.65
C HIS A 111 -4.14 8.78 -0.56
N TRP A 112 -4.34 7.63 -1.20
CA TRP A 112 -5.18 7.49 -2.38
C TRP A 112 -6.45 6.71 -2.07
N LEU A 113 -7.60 7.33 -2.37
CA LEU A 113 -8.90 6.67 -2.35
C LEU A 113 -9.31 6.39 -3.79
N THR A 114 -9.53 5.13 -4.15
CA THR A 114 -10.01 4.80 -5.50
C THR A 114 -11.43 5.33 -5.65
N PRO A 115 -11.72 6.17 -6.67
CA PRO A 115 -13.08 6.64 -6.92
C PRO A 115 -14.00 5.44 -7.19
N VAL A 116 -15.19 5.45 -6.58
CA VAL A 116 -16.19 4.39 -6.82
C VAL A 116 -16.58 4.31 -8.30
N GLY A 117 -16.94 3.10 -8.76
CA GLY A 117 -17.47 2.88 -10.10
C GLY A 117 -16.42 2.66 -11.20
N MET A 118 -15.12 2.71 -10.90
CA MET A 118 -14.10 2.24 -11.85
C MET A 118 -14.06 0.72 -11.90
N LYS A 119 -14.31 0.16 -13.10
CA LYS A 119 -14.14 -1.26 -13.40
C LYS A 119 -12.70 -1.67 -13.06
N ARG A 120 -12.50 -2.77 -12.30
CA ARG A 120 -11.19 -3.43 -12.19
C ARG A 120 -10.71 -3.71 -13.62
N ARG A 121 -9.56 -3.14 -13.98
CA ARG A 121 -8.91 -3.36 -15.28
C ARG A 121 -8.02 -4.58 -15.23
#